data_AF-A0A2J9UXD4-F1
#
_entry.id   AF-A0A2J9UXD4-F1
#
_cell.length_a   1.000
_cell.length_b   1.000
_cell.length_c   1.000
_cell.angle_alpha   90.00
_cell.angle_beta   90.00
_cell.angle_gamma   90.00
#
_symmetry.space_group_name_H-M   'P 1'
#
loop_
_entity.id
_entity.type
_entity.pdbx_description
1 polymer ?
#
loop_
_entity_poly.entity_id
_entity_poly.type
_entity_poly.pdbx_seq_one_letter_code
_entity_poly.pdbx_strand_id
1 'polypeptide(L)'
;MAKSTSALLTERRFLPYFITQFLGAFNDNIFKNVLLLFVAFAGPQALPISSNLFINLAAGLFILPFFLFSASAGVLADKLEKSRYIRKVKLLEIVIMLGGAIGFLTQSYGILLFLLFLMGTQSAFFGPVKYALLPQQLKSEELVPGNALVETGTFLAILLGTVGAGVIASADYAHYFAAAAVLIFALLGYLSSRAIPLAPASAPDIDFRWQPIAQTKQTLRIAKRDRAIFQSIMAISWFWFLGAVYLTQFPNFTKLYLNGNEAAVSFLLALFSIGIAVGSLTCDKLSGHRIEVGIVPLGSIGISLFGYLMATSIPAVLPVFTTFADFVSYSALWPLFAYLLLIGVSGGVFIVPLYAMLQQRAKITERAQVIAALNIYNSLFMVGSALLGIVFLSILEMSIPQLFALLAVLNVLVALYIFLQVPIFAVRFLVWILTHTLYRVRHKNLHHIPEQGGALLVCNHVSYMDALLLSAVCPRLIHFVMEEEYANLPLLKRFLKRAGVIPISANNRASLRRAFTEIEHSLREGNLVCIFPEGRLTADGEMNPFMRGLDLILHRSPVPVIPLALKGLWGSYFSRHRGRACQGLPNRFRSQLEIEAGIPVLPELANATVMQEKVAQLRGDWR
;
A
#
# COMPACT_ATOMS: atom_id res chain seq x y z
N MET A 1 -16.57 15.92 -7.90
CA MET A 1 -15.56 16.44 -6.95
C MET A 1 -15.27 15.33 -5.95
N ALA A 2 -14.03 14.84 -5.90
CA ALA A 2 -13.62 13.88 -4.88
C ALA A 2 -13.82 14.52 -3.50
N LYS A 3 -14.47 13.80 -2.57
CA LYS A 3 -14.68 14.28 -1.20
C LYS A 3 -13.35 14.23 -0.45
N SER A 4 -13.05 15.27 0.34
CA SER A 4 -11.90 15.30 1.25
C SER A 4 -11.88 14.07 2.16
N THR A 5 -10.70 13.55 2.50
CA THR A 5 -10.50 12.46 3.47
C THR A 5 -11.35 12.65 4.75
N SER A 6 -11.40 13.87 5.30
CA SER A 6 -12.19 14.16 6.52
C SER A 6 -13.70 13.99 6.35
N ALA A 7 -14.23 14.13 5.14
CA ALA A 7 -15.66 13.99 4.89
C ALA A 7 -16.13 12.53 5.00
N LEU A 8 -15.25 11.54 4.83
CA LEU A 8 -15.64 10.13 5.01
C LEU A 8 -16.00 9.81 6.47
N LEU A 9 -15.39 10.51 7.44
CA LEU A 9 -15.67 10.30 8.86
C LEU A 9 -17.06 10.81 9.28
N THR A 10 -17.76 11.59 8.46
CA THR A 10 -19.14 12.01 8.75
C THR A 10 -20.18 11.14 8.06
N GLU A 11 -19.75 10.23 7.18
CA GLU A 11 -20.64 9.39 6.38
C GLU A 11 -21.11 8.16 7.15
N ARG A 12 -22.43 7.93 7.18
CA ARG A 12 -23.04 6.75 7.84
C ARG A 12 -22.54 5.41 7.28
N ARG A 13 -22.07 5.39 6.04
CA ARG A 13 -21.52 4.19 5.39
C ARG A 13 -20.09 3.83 5.80
N PHE A 14 -19.36 4.76 6.43
CA PHE A 14 -17.95 4.57 6.77
C PHE A 14 -17.67 4.73 8.28
N LEU A 15 -18.24 5.73 8.94
CA LEU A 15 -17.95 6.03 10.34
C LEU A 15 -18.17 4.84 11.30
N PRO A 16 -19.30 4.09 11.25
CA PRO A 16 -19.49 2.95 12.13
C PRO A 16 -18.44 1.85 11.94
N TYR A 17 -18.06 1.61 10.69
CA TYR A 17 -16.98 0.68 10.35
C TYR A 17 -15.64 1.15 10.91
N PHE A 18 -15.30 2.44 10.72
CA PHE A 18 -14.07 3.03 11.22
C PHE A 18 -13.97 2.96 12.75
N ILE A 19 -15.02 3.31 13.48
CA ILE A 19 -15.05 3.23 14.93
C ILE A 19 -14.93 1.77 15.39
N THR A 20 -15.64 0.84 14.74
CA THR A 20 -15.60 -0.59 15.08
C THR A 20 -14.18 -1.15 14.96
N GLN A 21 -13.48 -0.83 13.88
CA GLN A 21 -12.12 -1.32 13.65
C GLN A 21 -11.10 -0.64 14.58
N PHE A 22 -11.23 0.67 14.80
CA PHE A 22 -10.40 1.43 15.75
C PHE A 22 -10.52 0.86 17.17
N LEU A 23 -11.75 0.69 17.67
CA LEU A 23 -11.98 0.16 19.01
C LEU A 23 -11.53 -1.29 19.15
N GLY A 24 -11.66 -2.11 18.10
CA GLY A 24 -11.09 -3.47 18.10
C GLY A 24 -9.58 -3.46 18.28
N ALA A 25 -8.86 -2.74 17.42
CA ALA A 25 -7.40 -2.64 17.51
C ALA A 25 -6.93 -2.01 18.84
N PHE A 26 -7.67 -1.02 19.34
CA PHE A 26 -7.37 -0.34 20.60
C PHE A 26 -7.53 -1.28 21.79
N ASN A 27 -8.63 -2.03 21.83
CA ASN A 27 -8.93 -2.98 22.90
C ASN A 27 -7.94 -4.15 22.91
N ASP A 28 -7.57 -4.66 21.73
CA ASP A 28 -6.55 -5.70 21.59
C ASP A 28 -5.22 -5.26 22.24
N ASN A 29 -4.82 -4.01 21.98
CA ASN A 29 -3.59 -3.46 22.54
C ASN A 29 -3.69 -3.16 24.04
N ILE A 30 -4.85 -2.73 24.56
CA ILE A 30 -5.04 -2.60 26.01
C ILE A 30 -4.87 -3.95 26.69
N PHE A 31 -5.66 -4.96 26.29
CA PHE A 31 -5.64 -6.25 26.96
C PHE A 31 -4.26 -6.91 26.88
N LYS A 32 -3.65 -6.93 25.69
CA LYS A 32 -2.31 -7.51 25.50
C LYS A 32 -1.26 -6.79 26.35
N ASN A 33 -1.16 -5.46 26.25
CA ASN A 33 -0.07 -4.75 26.91
C ASN A 33 -0.26 -4.70 28.43
N VAL A 34 -1.49 -4.59 28.95
CA VAL A 34 -1.75 -4.68 30.40
C VAL A 34 -1.34 -6.06 30.93
N LEU A 35 -1.71 -7.14 30.23
CA LEU A 35 -1.29 -8.50 30.58
C LEU A 35 0.24 -8.62 30.62
N LEU A 36 0.93 -8.15 29.58
CA LEU A 36 2.39 -8.22 29.52
C LEU A 36 3.06 -7.42 30.64
N LEU A 37 2.53 -6.24 30.99
CA LEU A 37 3.03 -5.43 32.10
C LEU A 37 2.81 -6.12 33.45
N PHE A 38 1.63 -6.66 33.72
CA PHE A 38 1.38 -7.40 34.96
C PHE A 38 2.29 -8.62 35.10
N VAL A 39 2.56 -9.35 34.02
CA VAL A 39 3.47 -10.50 34.02
C VAL A 39 4.93 -10.07 34.20
N ALA A 40 5.34 -8.96 33.58
CA ALA A 40 6.69 -8.45 33.70
C ALA A 40 7.04 -8.04 35.15
N PHE A 41 6.05 -7.53 35.90
CA PHE A 41 6.19 -7.12 37.30
C PHE A 41 5.63 -8.13 38.30
N ALA A 42 5.16 -9.29 37.85
CA ALA A 42 4.67 -10.34 38.73
C ALA A 42 5.81 -10.91 39.58
N GLY A 43 5.53 -11.19 40.86
CA GLY A 43 6.51 -11.79 41.76
C GLY A 43 6.96 -13.19 41.28
N PRO A 44 8.15 -13.68 41.68
CA PRO A 44 8.73 -14.93 41.16
C PRO A 44 7.86 -16.19 41.33
N GLN A 45 6.89 -16.18 42.25
CA GLN A 45 5.98 -17.31 42.53
C GLN A 45 4.57 -17.13 41.93
N ALA A 46 4.26 -15.98 41.33
CA ALA A 46 2.94 -15.69 40.79
C ALA A 46 2.68 -16.34 39.42
N LEU A 47 3.73 -16.80 38.73
CA LEU A 47 3.65 -17.36 37.38
C LEU A 47 4.08 -18.83 37.38
N PRO A 48 3.42 -19.69 36.57
CA PRO A 48 3.79 -21.10 36.43
C PRO A 48 5.08 -21.30 35.61
N ILE A 49 5.54 -20.27 34.90
CA ILE A 49 6.72 -20.24 34.04
C ILE A 49 7.44 -18.91 34.22
N SER A 50 8.69 -18.80 33.76
CA SER A 50 9.42 -17.54 33.83
C SER A 50 8.71 -16.41 33.07
N SER A 51 8.77 -15.19 33.57
CA SER A 51 8.13 -14.02 32.94
C SER A 51 8.60 -13.81 31.50
N ASN A 52 9.89 -14.04 31.23
CA ASN A 52 10.46 -13.96 29.89
C ASN A 52 9.84 -15.00 28.93
N LEU A 53 9.71 -16.25 29.38
CA LEU A 53 9.07 -17.29 28.57
C LEU A 53 7.59 -16.96 28.33
N PHE A 54 6.89 -16.46 29.34
CA PHE A 54 5.50 -16.04 29.21
C PHE A 54 5.33 -14.93 28.18
N ILE A 55 6.13 -13.86 28.25
CA ILE A 55 6.06 -12.71 27.34
C ILE A 55 6.30 -13.17 25.89
N ASN A 56 7.29 -14.03 25.67
CA ASN A 56 7.58 -14.60 24.35
C ASN A 56 6.43 -15.49 23.83
N LEU A 57 5.87 -16.34 24.70
CA LEU A 57 4.69 -17.15 24.36
C LEU A 57 3.49 -16.28 24.04
N ALA A 58 3.25 -15.21 24.79
CA ALA A 58 2.14 -14.28 24.58
C ALA A 58 2.25 -13.59 23.20
N ALA A 59 3.44 -13.14 22.81
CA ALA A 59 3.67 -12.58 21.48
C ALA A 59 3.37 -13.60 20.37
N GLY A 60 3.85 -14.85 20.52
CA GLY A 60 3.60 -15.93 19.57
C GLY A 60 2.13 -16.35 19.49
N LEU A 61 1.48 -16.54 20.64
CA LEU A 61 0.09 -16.98 20.75
C LEU A 61 -0.92 -15.95 20.23
N PHE A 62 -0.59 -14.66 20.29
CA PHE A 62 -1.41 -13.62 19.67
C PHE A 62 -1.36 -13.67 18.13
N ILE A 63 -0.21 -14.01 17.55
CA ILE A 63 0.00 -14.04 16.09
C ILE A 63 -0.38 -15.39 15.48
N LEU A 64 -0.20 -16.49 16.21
CA LEU A 64 -0.44 -17.86 15.75
C LEU A 64 -1.83 -18.07 15.08
N PRO A 65 -2.95 -17.56 15.63
CA PRO A 65 -4.26 -17.72 15.03
C PRO A 65 -4.39 -17.21 13.60
N PHE A 66 -3.62 -16.18 13.22
CA PHE A 66 -3.62 -15.68 11.85
C PHE A 66 -3.09 -16.70 10.85
N PHE A 67 -2.16 -17.58 11.23
CA PHE A 67 -1.72 -18.69 10.39
C PHE A 67 -2.76 -19.81 10.30
N LEU A 68 -3.41 -20.09 11.43
CA LEU A 68 -4.31 -21.24 11.55
C LEU A 68 -5.68 -20.98 10.90
N PHE A 69 -6.19 -19.75 11.02
CA PHE A 69 -7.60 -19.48 10.76
C PHE A 69 -7.87 -18.38 9.71
N SER A 70 -6.90 -17.55 9.33
CA SER A 70 -7.17 -16.47 8.36
C SER A 70 -7.74 -16.99 7.04
N ALA A 71 -7.24 -18.12 6.53
CA ALA A 71 -7.73 -18.70 5.28
C ALA A 71 -9.22 -19.12 5.37
N SER A 72 -9.59 -19.83 6.44
CA SER A 72 -10.98 -20.21 6.71
C SER A 72 -11.86 -18.98 6.88
N ALA A 73 -11.38 -17.96 7.59
CA ALA A 73 -12.06 -16.69 7.76
C ALA A 73 -12.25 -15.93 6.45
N GLY A 74 -11.28 -15.98 5.54
CA GLY A 74 -11.38 -15.38 4.21
C GLY A 74 -12.50 -16.01 3.37
N VAL A 75 -12.56 -17.34 3.32
CA VAL A 75 -13.64 -18.06 2.63
C VAL A 75 -15.00 -17.73 3.25
N LEU A 76 -15.09 -17.70 4.58
CA LEU A 76 -16.32 -17.39 5.29
C LEU A 76 -16.76 -15.94 5.06
N ALA A 77 -15.83 -15.00 4.98
CA ALA A 77 -16.09 -13.58 4.72
C ALA A 77 -16.56 -13.30 3.28
N ASP A 78 -16.13 -14.11 2.30
CA ASP A 78 -16.66 -14.04 0.93
C ASP A 78 -18.07 -14.68 0.86
N LYS A 79 -18.30 -15.77 1.59
CA LYS A 79 -19.58 -16.52 1.62
C LYS A 79 -20.71 -15.79 2.37
N LEU A 80 -20.41 -15.20 3.52
CA LEU A 80 -21.42 -14.59 4.39
C LEU A 80 -21.62 -13.10 4.08
N GLU A 81 -22.80 -12.60 4.47
CA GLU A 81 -23.06 -11.16 4.50
C GLU A 81 -22.15 -10.48 5.53
N LYS A 82 -21.40 -9.46 5.10
CA LYS A 82 -20.22 -8.96 5.82
C LYS A 82 -20.59 -8.21 7.11
N SER A 83 -21.70 -7.46 7.12
CA SER A 83 -22.10 -6.70 8.31
C SER A 83 -22.55 -7.62 9.45
N ARG A 84 -23.36 -8.65 9.16
CA ARG A 84 -23.73 -9.71 10.13
C ARG A 84 -22.51 -10.49 10.59
N TYR A 85 -21.58 -10.80 9.69
CA TYR A 85 -20.37 -11.51 10.04
C TYR A 85 -19.50 -10.69 11.03
N ILE A 86 -19.29 -9.39 10.75
CA ILE A 86 -18.63 -8.46 11.67
C ILE A 86 -19.33 -8.43 13.04
N ARG A 87 -20.66 -8.28 13.07
CA ARG A 87 -21.42 -8.23 14.33
C ARG A 87 -21.25 -9.51 15.16
N LYS A 88 -21.25 -10.69 14.52
CA LYS A 88 -21.00 -11.97 15.21
C LYS A 88 -19.59 -12.05 15.78
N VAL A 89 -18.60 -11.61 15.02
CA VAL A 89 -17.19 -11.59 15.45
C VAL A 89 -16.97 -10.59 16.60
N LYS A 90 -17.65 -9.43 16.59
CA LYS A 90 -17.63 -8.46 17.70
C LYS A 90 -18.43 -8.94 18.93
N LEU A 91 -19.48 -9.73 18.74
CA LEU A 91 -20.19 -10.37 19.86
C LEU A 91 -19.29 -11.41 20.56
N LEU A 92 -18.56 -12.21 19.79
CA LEU A 92 -17.57 -13.15 20.32
C LEU A 92 -16.46 -12.41 21.10
N GLU A 93 -16.03 -11.24 20.64
CA GLU A 93 -15.07 -10.41 21.36
C GLU A 93 -15.56 -10.03 22.76
N ILE A 94 -16.83 -9.68 22.94
CA ILE A 94 -17.39 -9.39 24.27
C ILE A 94 -17.28 -10.61 25.18
N VAL A 95 -17.56 -11.81 24.67
CA VAL A 95 -17.44 -13.05 25.47
C VAL A 95 -15.99 -13.31 25.88
N ILE A 96 -15.04 -13.12 24.96
CA ILE A 96 -13.60 -13.26 25.26
C ILE A 96 -13.17 -12.20 26.28
N MET A 97 -13.59 -10.94 26.13
CA MET A 97 -13.24 -9.85 27.03
C MET A 97 -13.93 -9.97 28.40
N LEU A 98 -15.09 -10.62 28.50
CA LEU A 98 -15.69 -10.98 29.78
C LEU A 98 -14.83 -12.01 30.51
N GLY A 99 -14.37 -13.04 29.80
CA GLY A 99 -13.35 -13.96 30.32
C GLY A 99 -12.07 -13.21 30.72
N GLY A 100 -11.65 -12.22 29.93
CA GLY A 100 -10.48 -11.40 30.18
C GLY A 100 -10.60 -10.56 31.45
N ALA A 101 -11.75 -9.93 31.65
CA ALA A 101 -12.08 -9.18 32.85
C ALA A 101 -12.05 -10.08 34.09
N ILE A 102 -12.68 -11.26 34.03
CA ILE A 102 -12.60 -12.25 35.11
C ILE A 102 -11.14 -12.69 35.35
N GLY A 103 -10.37 -12.91 34.28
CA GLY A 103 -8.95 -13.26 34.35
C GLY A 103 -8.10 -12.18 35.05
N PHE A 104 -8.35 -10.91 34.78
CA PHE A 104 -7.66 -9.80 35.46
C PHE A 104 -8.05 -9.70 36.93
N LEU A 105 -9.34 -9.82 37.25
CA LEU A 105 -9.83 -9.77 38.64
C LEU A 105 -9.33 -10.94 39.49
N THR A 106 -9.25 -12.13 38.91
CA THR A 106 -8.75 -13.35 39.57
C THR A 106 -7.23 -13.50 39.48
N GLN A 107 -6.55 -12.60 38.77
CA GLN A 107 -5.10 -12.65 38.49
C GLN A 107 -4.64 -14.00 37.90
N SER A 108 -5.52 -14.69 37.17
CA SER A 108 -5.20 -15.97 36.56
C SER A 108 -4.46 -15.77 35.23
N TYR A 109 -3.14 -15.61 35.31
CA TYR A 109 -2.29 -15.36 34.13
C TYR A 109 -2.35 -16.47 33.09
N GLY A 110 -2.55 -17.73 33.48
CA GLY A 110 -2.72 -18.84 32.54
C GLY A 110 -4.01 -18.71 31.71
N ILE A 111 -5.12 -18.31 32.34
CA ILE A 111 -6.39 -18.04 31.64
C ILE A 111 -6.23 -16.83 30.72
N LEU A 112 -5.57 -15.76 31.19
CA LEU A 112 -5.30 -14.57 30.37
C LEU A 112 -4.45 -14.88 29.14
N LEU A 113 -3.47 -15.78 29.26
CA LEU A 113 -2.66 -16.23 28.13
C LEU A 113 -3.50 -17.02 27.10
N PHE A 114 -4.39 -17.90 27.55
CA PHE A 114 -5.32 -18.60 26.67
C PHE A 114 -6.30 -17.65 25.98
N LEU A 115 -6.82 -16.67 26.71
CA LEU A 115 -7.72 -15.65 26.17
C LEU A 115 -7.02 -14.73 25.16
N LEU A 116 -5.70 -14.50 25.31
CA LEU A 116 -4.91 -13.79 24.31
C LEU A 116 -4.88 -14.54 22.96
N PHE A 117 -4.80 -15.88 22.99
CA PHE A 117 -4.93 -16.72 21.79
C PHE A 117 -6.35 -16.64 21.19
N LEU A 118 -7.40 -16.66 22.03
CA LEU A 118 -8.78 -16.50 21.56
C LEU A 118 -9.05 -15.12 20.96
N MET A 119 -8.49 -14.07 21.53
CA MET A 119 -8.54 -12.72 20.96
C MET A 119 -7.80 -12.68 19.61
N GLY A 120 -6.59 -13.23 19.52
CA GLY A 120 -5.90 -13.34 18.23
C GLY A 120 -6.72 -14.12 17.19
N THR A 121 -7.47 -15.14 17.63
CA THR A 121 -8.42 -15.88 16.78
C THR A 121 -9.56 -14.98 16.31
N GLN A 122 -10.17 -14.22 17.20
CA GLN A 122 -11.20 -13.24 16.84
C GLN A 122 -10.67 -12.22 15.81
N SER A 123 -9.47 -11.68 16.00
CA SER A 123 -8.84 -10.73 15.08
C SER A 123 -8.47 -11.36 13.73
N ALA A 124 -8.08 -12.63 13.71
CA ALA A 124 -7.87 -13.39 12.47
C ALA A 124 -9.17 -13.59 11.67
N PHE A 125 -10.32 -13.72 12.34
CA PHE A 125 -11.64 -13.77 11.69
C PHE A 125 -12.15 -12.40 11.23
N PHE A 126 -11.81 -11.33 11.96
CA PHE A 126 -12.19 -9.95 11.64
C PHE A 126 -11.38 -9.35 10.48
N GLY A 127 -10.10 -9.69 10.38
CA GLY A 127 -9.16 -9.11 9.39
C GLY A 127 -9.61 -9.23 7.92
N PRO A 128 -9.99 -10.42 7.42
CA PRO A 128 -10.43 -10.57 6.03
C PRO A 128 -11.69 -9.76 5.70
N VAL A 129 -12.68 -9.76 6.61
CA VAL A 129 -13.95 -9.06 6.36
C VAL A 129 -13.79 -7.55 6.42
N LYS A 130 -12.95 -7.00 7.32
CA LYS A 130 -12.79 -5.55 7.49
C LYS A 130 -12.28 -4.89 6.20
N TYR A 131 -11.22 -5.45 5.60
CA TYR A 131 -10.64 -4.89 4.37
C TYR A 131 -11.43 -5.28 3.11
N ALA A 132 -12.19 -6.39 3.12
CA ALA A 132 -13.07 -6.75 2.00
C ALA A 132 -14.36 -5.92 1.94
N LEU A 133 -14.82 -5.40 3.09
CA LEU A 133 -15.98 -4.50 3.19
C LEU A 133 -15.69 -3.13 2.55
N LEU A 134 -14.48 -2.63 2.72
CA LEU A 134 -14.11 -1.26 2.35
C LEU A 134 -14.45 -0.92 0.88
N PRO A 135 -14.11 -1.76 -0.13
CA PRO A 135 -14.43 -1.44 -1.52
C PRO A 135 -15.86 -1.80 -1.95
N GLN A 136 -16.69 -2.32 -1.04
CA GLN A 136 -18.14 -2.40 -1.26
C GLN A 136 -18.87 -1.13 -0.82
N GLN A 137 -18.33 -0.42 0.17
CA GLN A 137 -18.95 0.78 0.74
C GLN A 137 -18.40 2.09 0.15
N LEU A 138 -17.18 2.05 -0.38
CA LEU A 138 -16.49 3.21 -0.94
C LEU A 138 -16.40 3.12 -2.46
N LYS A 139 -16.47 4.28 -3.11
CA LYS A 139 -16.19 4.42 -4.54
C LYS A 139 -14.69 4.21 -4.80
N SER A 140 -14.31 3.91 -6.03
CA SER A 140 -12.90 3.72 -6.43
C SER A 140 -12.00 4.92 -6.07
N GLU A 141 -12.50 6.14 -6.22
CA GLU A 141 -11.81 7.40 -5.83
C GLU A 141 -11.73 7.61 -4.31
N GLU A 142 -12.59 6.94 -3.54
CA GLU A 142 -12.64 7.01 -2.07
C GLU A 142 -11.77 5.92 -1.41
N LEU A 143 -11.21 4.97 -2.18
CA LEU A 143 -10.44 3.85 -1.63
C LEU A 143 -9.13 4.27 -0.99
N VAL A 144 -8.39 5.19 -1.61
CA VAL A 144 -7.14 5.72 -1.03
C VAL A 144 -7.42 6.49 0.26
N PRO A 145 -8.31 7.50 0.30
CA PRO A 145 -8.61 8.21 1.54
C PRO A 145 -9.24 7.30 2.61
N GLY A 146 -10.07 6.33 2.21
CA GLY A 146 -10.61 5.32 3.12
C GLY A 146 -9.54 4.44 3.77
N ASN A 147 -8.59 3.94 2.98
CA ASN A 147 -7.45 3.18 3.52
C ASN A 147 -6.53 4.07 4.37
N ALA A 148 -6.28 5.31 3.97
CA ALA A 148 -5.50 6.26 4.75
C ALA A 148 -6.08 6.47 6.16
N LEU A 149 -7.40 6.61 6.27
CA LEU A 149 -8.08 6.69 7.57
C LEU A 149 -7.96 5.39 8.36
N VAL A 150 -8.21 4.24 7.73
CA VAL A 150 -8.11 2.93 8.41
C VAL A 150 -6.71 2.69 8.98
N GLU A 151 -5.66 2.97 8.21
CA GLU A 151 -4.27 2.83 8.65
C GLU A 151 -3.95 3.84 9.76
N THR A 152 -4.33 5.11 9.59
CA THR A 152 -4.19 6.14 10.64
C THR A 152 -4.87 5.70 11.94
N GLY A 153 -6.11 5.22 11.87
CA GLY A 153 -6.86 4.74 13.02
C GLY A 153 -6.21 3.53 13.67
N THR A 154 -5.66 2.60 12.89
CA THR A 154 -4.99 1.39 13.40
C THR A 154 -3.72 1.76 14.19
N PHE A 155 -2.86 2.62 13.64
CA PHE A 155 -1.63 3.03 14.32
C PHE A 155 -1.90 3.90 15.54
N LEU A 156 -2.89 4.80 15.48
CA LEU A 156 -3.33 5.56 16.66
C LEU A 156 -3.94 4.65 17.74
N ALA A 157 -4.72 3.64 17.35
CA ALA A 157 -5.28 2.67 18.27
C ALA A 157 -4.19 1.84 18.97
N ILE A 158 -3.15 1.40 18.24
CA ILE A 158 -1.98 0.72 18.82
C ILE A 158 -1.27 1.63 19.82
N LEU A 159 -0.99 2.87 19.44
CA LEU A 159 -0.31 3.84 20.29
C LEU A 159 -1.11 4.12 21.57
N LEU A 160 -2.37 4.55 21.41
CA LEU A 160 -3.23 4.92 22.53
C LEU A 160 -3.52 3.71 23.42
N GLY A 161 -3.66 2.51 22.85
CA GLY A 161 -3.86 1.28 23.61
C GLY A 161 -2.61 0.89 24.41
N THR A 162 -1.42 1.09 23.85
CA THR A 162 -0.13 0.83 24.55
C THR A 162 0.10 1.83 25.69
N VAL A 163 -0.12 3.13 25.43
CA VAL A 163 -0.01 4.17 26.47
C VAL A 163 -1.08 3.99 27.54
N GLY A 164 -2.32 3.74 27.12
CA GLY A 164 -3.45 3.47 28.02
C GLY A 164 -3.21 2.25 28.90
N ALA A 165 -2.60 1.19 28.36
CA ALA A 165 -2.20 0.03 29.15
C ALA A 165 -1.18 0.37 30.24
N GLY A 166 -0.19 1.23 29.94
CA GLY A 166 0.77 1.72 30.92
C GLY A 166 0.09 2.49 32.06
N VAL A 167 -0.83 3.40 31.73
CA VAL A 167 -1.61 4.18 32.71
C VAL A 167 -2.50 3.28 33.57
N ILE A 168 -3.17 2.29 32.96
CA ILE A 168 -3.99 1.32 33.71
C ILE A 168 -3.12 0.48 34.63
N ALA A 169 -1.97 0.00 34.15
CA ALA A 169 -1.10 -0.88 34.91
C ALA A 169 -0.42 -0.17 36.10
N SER A 170 -0.24 1.15 36.03
CA SER A 170 0.35 1.96 37.11
C SER A 170 -0.67 2.53 38.10
N ALA A 171 -1.97 2.38 37.85
CA ALA A 171 -3.02 2.89 38.72
C ALA A 171 -3.22 2.01 39.96
N ASP A 172 -3.66 2.62 41.06
CA ASP A 172 -4.20 1.88 42.20
C ASP A 172 -5.39 1.03 41.73
N TYR A 173 -5.51 -0.21 42.21
CA TYR A 173 -6.54 -1.15 41.76
C TYR A 173 -6.52 -1.46 40.25
N ALA A 174 -5.33 -1.45 39.62
CA ALA A 174 -5.09 -1.68 38.19
C ALA A 174 -5.92 -2.83 37.58
N HIS A 175 -6.08 -3.95 38.28
CA HIS A 175 -6.85 -5.11 37.81
C HIS A 175 -8.33 -4.81 37.54
N TYR A 176 -8.95 -3.93 38.34
CA TYR A 176 -10.34 -3.51 38.16
C TYR A 176 -10.49 -2.56 36.97
N PHE A 177 -9.57 -1.61 36.82
CA PHE A 177 -9.54 -0.72 35.67
C PHE A 177 -9.29 -1.47 34.36
N ALA A 178 -8.38 -2.44 34.37
CA ALA A 178 -8.13 -3.33 33.23
C ALA A 178 -9.39 -4.10 32.85
N ALA A 179 -10.05 -4.74 33.81
CA ALA A 179 -11.29 -5.49 33.61
C ALA A 179 -12.42 -4.62 33.05
N ALA A 180 -12.62 -3.42 33.59
CA ALA A 180 -13.63 -2.48 33.12
C ALA A 180 -13.32 -1.98 31.70
N ALA A 181 -12.07 -1.57 31.44
CA ALA A 181 -11.67 -1.04 30.15
C ALA A 181 -11.93 -2.03 29.01
N VAL A 182 -11.47 -3.29 29.16
CA VAL A 182 -11.57 -4.27 28.07
C VAL A 182 -13.01 -4.64 27.71
N LEU A 183 -13.90 -4.62 28.71
CA LEU A 183 -15.33 -4.82 28.52
C LEU A 183 -16.02 -3.62 27.89
N ILE A 184 -15.75 -2.40 28.39
CA ILE A 184 -16.37 -1.17 27.89
C ILE A 184 -16.02 -0.98 26.42
N PHE A 185 -14.76 -1.12 26.03
CA PHE A 185 -14.35 -0.92 24.64
C PHE A 185 -14.86 -2.02 23.70
N ALA A 186 -14.98 -3.27 24.17
CA ALA A 186 -15.63 -4.34 23.42
C ALA A 186 -17.12 -4.04 23.18
N LEU A 187 -17.84 -3.59 24.20
CA LEU A 187 -19.25 -3.20 24.11
C LEU A 187 -19.45 -2.02 23.15
N LEU A 188 -18.64 -0.96 23.27
CA LEU A 188 -18.70 0.18 22.36
C LEU A 188 -18.39 -0.23 20.91
N GLY A 189 -17.41 -1.12 20.71
CA GLY A 189 -17.07 -1.68 19.41
C GLY A 189 -18.24 -2.47 18.81
N TYR A 190 -18.92 -3.28 19.61
CA TYR A 190 -20.11 -4.02 19.16
C TYR A 190 -21.29 -3.08 18.85
N LEU A 191 -21.57 -2.10 19.71
CA LEU A 191 -22.64 -1.11 19.50
C LEU A 191 -22.41 -0.34 18.19
N SER A 192 -21.19 0.10 17.93
CA SER A 192 -20.81 0.74 16.66
C SER A 192 -21.01 -0.21 15.46
N SER A 193 -20.65 -1.49 15.61
CA SER A 193 -20.80 -2.48 14.53
C SER A 193 -22.25 -2.72 14.08
N ARG A 194 -23.23 -2.45 14.96
CA ARG A 194 -24.66 -2.56 14.63
C ARG A 194 -25.12 -1.49 13.64
N ALA A 195 -24.44 -0.33 13.61
CA ALA A 195 -24.73 0.75 12.68
C ALA A 195 -24.03 0.57 11.31
N ILE A 196 -23.17 -0.45 11.14
CA ILE A 196 -22.60 -0.78 9.83
C ILE A 196 -23.72 -1.18 8.87
N PRO A 197 -23.84 -0.54 7.69
CA PRO A 197 -24.87 -0.87 6.71
C PRO A 197 -24.76 -2.31 6.18
N LEU A 198 -25.86 -2.81 5.62
CA LEU A 198 -25.91 -4.11 4.96
C LEU A 198 -24.85 -4.17 3.84
N ALA A 199 -24.09 -5.26 3.80
CA ALA A 199 -23.05 -5.51 2.80
C ALA A 199 -23.13 -6.97 2.32
N PRO A 200 -23.72 -7.22 1.13
CA PRO A 200 -24.05 -8.56 0.68
C PRO A 200 -22.82 -9.47 0.54
N ALA A 201 -23.09 -10.78 0.62
CA ALA A 201 -22.10 -11.81 0.36
C ALA A 201 -21.49 -11.63 -1.04
N SER A 202 -20.18 -11.79 -1.15
CA SER A 202 -19.50 -11.69 -2.45
C SER A 202 -19.64 -12.98 -3.26
N ALA A 203 -19.75 -14.13 -2.59
CA ALA A 203 -19.79 -15.45 -3.20
C ALA A 203 -20.67 -16.40 -2.37
N PRO A 204 -22.01 -16.22 -2.36
CA PRO A 204 -22.92 -16.96 -1.49
C PRO A 204 -22.94 -18.47 -1.76
N ASP A 205 -22.65 -18.87 -3.01
CA ASP A 205 -22.75 -20.26 -3.48
C ASP A 205 -21.55 -21.14 -3.10
N ILE A 206 -20.54 -20.58 -2.42
CA ILE A 206 -19.38 -21.36 -1.97
C ILE A 206 -19.82 -22.41 -0.93
N ASP A 207 -19.55 -23.70 -1.19
CA ASP A 207 -19.66 -24.73 -0.16
C ASP A 207 -18.52 -24.56 0.86
N PHE A 208 -18.87 -24.41 2.14
CA PHE A 208 -17.88 -24.23 3.20
C PHE A 208 -17.72 -25.54 3.96
N ARG A 209 -16.54 -26.15 3.82
CA ARG A 209 -16.10 -27.26 4.65
C ARG A 209 -14.85 -26.81 5.41
N TRP A 210 -14.82 -27.07 6.71
CA TRP A 210 -13.69 -26.70 7.55
C TRP A 210 -12.48 -27.55 7.19
N GLN A 211 -11.57 -27.00 6.38
CA GLN A 211 -10.37 -27.69 5.89
C GLN A 211 -9.17 -26.72 5.88
N PRO A 212 -8.60 -26.34 7.04
CA PRO A 212 -7.67 -25.22 7.17
C PRO A 212 -6.44 -25.34 6.27
N ILE A 213 -5.86 -26.54 6.16
CA ILE A 213 -4.67 -26.78 5.34
C ILE A 213 -5.00 -26.60 3.86
N ALA A 214 -6.11 -27.18 3.39
CA ALA A 214 -6.54 -27.09 1.99
C ALA A 214 -6.94 -25.66 1.64
N GLN A 215 -7.68 -24.98 2.53
CA GLN A 215 -8.08 -23.59 2.40
C GLN A 215 -6.85 -22.68 2.34
N THR A 216 -5.87 -22.82 3.24
CA THR A 216 -4.62 -22.06 3.18
C THR A 216 -3.90 -22.25 1.85
N LYS A 217 -3.75 -23.49 1.36
CA LYS A 217 -3.14 -23.74 0.04
C LYS A 217 -3.90 -23.05 -1.09
N GLN A 218 -5.23 -23.12 -1.09
CA GLN A 218 -6.08 -22.47 -2.10
C GLN A 218 -5.98 -20.94 -2.03
N THR A 219 -6.10 -20.36 -0.85
CA THR A 219 -6.01 -18.91 -0.58
C THR A 219 -4.66 -18.36 -1.03
N LEU A 220 -3.56 -19.04 -0.71
CA LEU A 220 -2.22 -18.68 -1.18
C LEU A 220 -2.08 -18.83 -2.71
N ARG A 221 -2.71 -19.85 -3.31
CA ARG A 221 -2.73 -20.02 -4.77
C ARG A 221 -3.48 -18.88 -5.45
N ILE A 222 -4.63 -18.46 -4.91
CA ILE A 222 -5.43 -17.32 -5.41
C ILE A 222 -4.57 -16.05 -5.42
N ALA A 223 -3.93 -15.73 -4.31
CA ALA A 223 -3.06 -14.55 -4.20
C ALA A 223 -1.89 -14.57 -5.20
N LYS A 224 -1.32 -15.76 -5.47
CA LYS A 224 -0.20 -15.95 -6.42
C LYS A 224 -0.60 -15.97 -7.89
N ARG A 225 -1.90 -16.12 -8.23
CA ARG A 225 -2.37 -16.07 -9.63
C ARG A 225 -2.03 -14.74 -10.27
N ASP A 226 -2.12 -13.68 -9.49
CA ASP A 226 -1.81 -12.35 -9.95
C ASP A 226 -0.52 -11.83 -9.30
N ARG A 227 0.50 -11.65 -10.14
CA ARG A 227 1.83 -11.18 -9.73
C ARG A 227 1.79 -9.85 -8.98
N ALA A 228 1.00 -8.88 -9.44
CA ALA A 228 1.02 -7.58 -8.78
C ALA A 228 0.26 -7.60 -7.44
N ILE A 229 -0.76 -8.45 -7.28
CA ILE A 229 -1.37 -8.70 -5.96
C ILE A 229 -0.34 -9.34 -5.04
N PHE A 230 0.34 -10.39 -5.49
CA PHE A 230 1.33 -11.09 -4.67
C PHE A 230 2.49 -10.18 -4.25
N GLN A 231 2.98 -9.33 -5.15
CA GLN A 231 4.07 -8.41 -4.83
C GLN A 231 3.61 -7.27 -3.90
N SER A 232 2.36 -6.80 -4.00
CA SER A 232 1.77 -5.92 -2.98
C SER A 232 1.70 -6.60 -1.61
N ILE A 233 1.34 -7.89 -1.56
CA ILE A 233 1.36 -8.66 -0.31
C ILE A 233 2.79 -8.71 0.26
N MET A 234 3.80 -9.07 -0.54
CA MET A 234 5.19 -9.10 -0.07
C MET A 234 5.66 -7.73 0.43
N ALA A 235 5.32 -6.65 -0.28
CA ALA A 235 5.67 -5.28 0.12
C ALA A 235 5.02 -4.90 1.46
N ILE A 236 3.73 -5.17 1.63
CA ILE A 236 3.01 -4.92 2.90
C ILE A 236 3.60 -5.77 4.03
N SER A 237 3.84 -7.06 3.80
CA SER A 237 4.42 -7.95 4.82
C SER A 237 5.84 -7.53 5.20
N TRP A 238 6.63 -7.03 4.26
CA TRP A 238 7.94 -6.45 4.54
C TRP A 238 7.86 -5.17 5.39
N PHE A 239 6.86 -4.32 5.16
CA PHE A 239 6.62 -3.17 6.04
C PHE A 239 6.30 -3.60 7.49
N TRP A 240 5.47 -4.64 7.66
CA TRP A 240 5.20 -5.20 8.99
C TRP A 240 6.42 -5.86 9.63
N PHE A 241 7.30 -6.50 8.84
CA PHE A 241 8.59 -7.00 9.31
C PHE A 241 9.43 -5.86 9.90
N LEU A 242 9.63 -4.78 9.13
CA LEU A 242 10.41 -3.63 9.56
C LEU A 242 9.81 -3.01 10.83
N GLY A 243 8.50 -2.72 10.80
CA GLY A 243 7.78 -2.17 11.94
C GLY A 243 7.91 -3.04 13.20
N ALA A 244 7.79 -4.36 13.05
CA ALA A 244 7.95 -5.28 14.17
C ALA A 244 9.38 -5.27 14.76
N VAL A 245 10.44 -5.18 13.94
CA VAL A 245 11.80 -5.02 14.49
C VAL A 245 11.94 -3.69 15.21
N TYR A 246 11.57 -2.56 14.58
CA TYR A 246 11.68 -1.24 15.20
C TYR A 246 10.93 -1.15 16.52
N LEU A 247 9.64 -1.51 16.54
CA LEU A 247 8.79 -1.42 17.73
C LEU A 247 9.29 -2.31 18.87
N THR A 248 9.79 -3.51 18.56
CA THR A 248 10.31 -4.44 19.59
C THR A 248 11.62 -3.92 20.19
N GLN A 249 12.45 -3.23 19.40
CA GLN A 249 13.74 -2.73 19.87
C GLN A 249 13.70 -1.35 20.51
N PHE A 250 12.66 -0.54 20.33
CA PHE A 250 12.58 0.80 20.91
C PHE A 250 12.78 0.85 22.44
N PRO A 251 12.22 -0.05 23.26
CA PRO A 251 12.49 -0.02 24.70
C PRO A 251 13.98 -0.17 25.04
N ASN A 252 14.65 -1.17 24.44
CA ASN A 252 16.07 -1.41 24.67
C ASN A 252 16.95 -0.33 24.02
N PHE A 253 16.54 0.16 22.85
CA PHE A 253 17.22 1.26 22.16
C PHE A 253 17.25 2.53 23.02
N THR A 254 16.10 2.93 23.56
CA THR A 254 15.99 4.10 24.43
C THR A 254 16.80 3.95 25.70
N LYS A 255 16.74 2.77 26.34
CA LYS A 255 17.45 2.51 27.59
C LYS A 255 18.96 2.46 27.41
N LEU A 256 19.44 1.72 26.42
CA LEU A 256 20.86 1.40 26.27
C LEU A 256 21.64 2.44 25.45
N TYR A 257 20.98 3.13 24.51
CA TYR A 257 21.66 4.05 23.59
C TYR A 257 21.22 5.51 23.75
N LEU A 258 20.06 5.78 24.35
CA LEU A 258 19.56 7.16 24.51
C LEU A 258 19.50 7.64 25.96
N ASN A 259 19.85 6.80 26.94
CA ASN A 259 19.71 7.07 28.39
C ASN A 259 18.30 7.55 28.80
N GLY A 260 17.26 7.14 28.06
CA GLY A 260 15.88 7.56 28.29
C GLY A 260 15.12 6.60 29.21
N ASN A 261 14.06 7.12 29.84
CA ASN A 261 13.15 6.37 30.71
C ASN A 261 11.90 5.86 29.95
N GLU A 262 10.91 5.33 30.67
CA GLU A 262 9.65 4.79 30.12
C GLU A 262 8.84 5.83 29.34
N ALA A 263 8.86 7.09 29.79
CA ALA A 263 8.21 8.19 29.09
C ALA A 263 8.88 8.48 27.73
N ALA A 264 10.22 8.39 27.66
CA ALA A 264 10.96 8.51 26.41
C ALA A 264 10.62 7.37 25.43
N VAL A 265 10.46 6.12 25.91
CA VAL A 265 10.02 4.99 25.06
C VAL A 265 8.64 5.28 24.47
N SER A 266 7.69 5.73 25.29
CA SER A 266 6.33 6.08 24.85
C SER A 266 6.35 7.22 23.82
N PHE A 267 7.23 8.20 24.00
CA PHE A 267 7.43 9.30 23.05
C PHE A 267 7.96 8.83 21.70
N LEU A 268 8.95 7.94 21.65
CA LEU A 268 9.45 7.38 20.38
C LEU A 268 8.37 6.56 19.66
N LEU A 269 7.61 5.74 20.39
CA LEU A 269 6.46 5.01 19.85
C LEU A 269 5.40 5.96 19.29
N ALA A 270 5.16 7.09 19.98
CA ALA A 270 4.24 8.13 19.54
C ALA A 270 4.72 8.81 18.26
N LEU A 271 6.00 9.23 18.19
CA LEU A 271 6.58 9.82 16.99
C LEU A 271 6.44 8.90 15.77
N PHE A 272 6.76 7.62 15.94
CA PHE A 272 6.63 6.63 14.86
C PHE A 272 5.17 6.49 14.38
N SER A 273 4.24 6.33 15.32
CA SER A 273 2.81 6.12 15.01
C SER A 273 2.14 7.37 14.43
N ILE A 274 2.44 8.56 14.98
CA ILE A 274 2.00 9.85 14.43
C ILE A 274 2.61 10.07 13.05
N GLY A 275 3.87 9.70 12.85
CA GLY A 275 4.50 9.73 11.54
C GLY A 275 3.69 8.93 10.52
N ILE A 276 3.31 7.68 10.84
CA ILE A 276 2.51 6.84 9.94
C ILE A 276 1.14 7.45 9.66
N ALA A 277 0.48 8.03 10.67
CA ALA A 277 -0.77 8.75 10.49
C ALA A 277 -0.62 9.93 9.52
N VAL A 278 0.38 10.79 9.73
CA VAL A 278 0.66 11.94 8.86
C VAL A 278 1.00 11.48 7.44
N GLY A 279 1.82 10.44 7.30
CA GLY A 279 2.17 9.84 6.01
C GLY A 279 0.96 9.29 5.27
N SER A 280 0.08 8.58 5.98
CA SER A 280 -1.15 8.01 5.42
C SER A 280 -2.09 9.09 4.90
N LEU A 281 -2.28 10.17 5.66
CA LEU A 281 -3.10 11.31 5.24
C LEU A 281 -2.45 12.12 4.10
N THR A 282 -1.12 12.22 4.09
CA THR A 282 -0.38 12.90 3.02
C THR A 282 -0.43 12.11 1.72
N CYS A 283 -0.48 10.77 1.79
CA CYS A 283 -0.63 9.90 0.64
C CYS A 283 -1.88 10.23 -0.19
N ASP A 284 -3.03 10.52 0.45
CA ASP A 284 -4.25 10.92 -0.27
C ASP A 284 -4.00 12.15 -1.16
N LYS A 285 -3.35 13.18 -0.60
CA LYS A 285 -2.99 14.41 -1.33
C LYS A 285 -2.00 14.16 -2.45
N LEU A 286 -0.93 13.40 -2.19
CA LEU A 286 0.10 13.07 -3.18
C LEU A 286 -0.43 12.22 -4.34
N SER A 287 -1.48 11.44 -4.08
CA SER A 287 -2.12 10.54 -5.05
C SER A 287 -3.16 11.22 -5.94
N GLY A 288 -3.50 12.49 -5.68
CA GLY A 288 -4.55 13.20 -6.41
C GLY A 288 -5.92 12.51 -6.30
N HIS A 289 -6.20 11.86 -5.17
CA HIS A 289 -7.41 11.08 -4.91
C HIS A 289 -7.63 9.90 -5.88
N ARG A 290 -6.54 9.32 -6.41
CA ARG A 290 -6.54 8.13 -7.27
C ARG A 290 -5.58 7.10 -6.70
N ILE A 291 -5.76 5.83 -7.10
CA ILE A 291 -4.83 4.77 -6.73
C ILE A 291 -3.54 4.93 -7.55
N GLU A 292 -2.63 5.76 -7.06
CA GLU A 292 -1.35 6.06 -7.70
C GLU A 292 -0.21 5.32 -6.99
N VAL A 293 0.12 4.14 -7.53
CA VAL A 293 1.16 3.26 -6.99
C VAL A 293 2.57 3.78 -7.21
N GLY A 294 2.74 4.83 -8.03
CA GLY A 294 4.01 5.52 -8.24
C GLY A 294 4.56 6.17 -6.97
N ILE A 295 3.77 6.37 -5.94
CA ILE A 295 4.23 6.98 -4.68
C ILE A 295 4.89 5.93 -3.76
N VAL A 296 4.65 4.64 -3.98
CA VAL A 296 5.20 3.56 -3.13
C VAL A 296 6.73 3.58 -3.09
N PRO A 297 7.47 3.71 -4.21
CA PRO A 297 8.93 3.82 -4.17
C PRO A 297 9.43 5.04 -3.38
N LEU A 298 8.71 6.17 -3.38
CA LEU A 298 9.06 7.33 -2.57
C LEU A 298 9.04 6.99 -1.09
N GLY A 299 7.96 6.35 -0.61
CA GLY A 299 7.86 5.87 0.77
C GLY A 299 8.95 4.86 1.11
N SER A 300 9.24 3.92 0.20
CA SER A 300 10.30 2.93 0.41
C SER A 300 11.70 3.55 0.53
N ILE A 301 12.02 4.53 -0.32
CA ILE A 301 13.30 5.27 -0.26
C ILE A 301 13.39 6.04 1.06
N GLY A 302 12.30 6.70 1.47
CA GLY A 302 12.25 7.42 2.74
C GLY A 302 12.49 6.51 3.95
N ILE A 303 11.88 5.33 4.00
CA ILE A 303 12.10 4.34 5.08
C ILE A 303 13.59 3.99 5.19
N SER A 304 14.27 3.70 4.06
CA SER A 304 15.70 3.37 4.05
C SER A 304 16.57 4.56 4.42
N LEU A 305 16.36 5.72 3.80
CA LEU A 305 17.19 6.90 4.01
C LEU A 305 17.11 7.36 5.46
N PHE A 306 15.91 7.57 5.98
CA PHE A 306 15.73 8.05 7.35
C PHE A 306 16.04 6.96 8.38
N GLY A 307 15.83 5.68 8.05
CA GLY A 307 16.26 4.54 8.87
C GLY A 307 17.77 4.51 9.08
N TYR A 308 18.55 4.71 8.01
CA TYR A 308 20.00 4.77 8.08
C TYR A 308 20.47 6.04 8.82
N LEU A 309 19.92 7.21 8.48
CA LEU A 309 20.27 8.46 9.14
C LEU A 309 20.01 8.41 10.65
N MET A 310 18.85 7.91 11.07
CA MET A 310 18.48 7.72 12.48
C MET A 310 19.48 6.80 13.20
N ALA A 311 19.90 5.70 12.57
CA ALA A 311 20.86 4.76 13.14
C ALA A 311 22.24 5.39 13.37
N THR A 312 22.63 6.35 12.53
CA THR A 312 23.94 7.02 12.59
C THR A 312 23.93 8.35 13.35
N SER A 313 22.76 8.90 13.68
CA SER A 313 22.62 10.23 14.31
C SER A 313 22.65 10.19 15.84
N ILE A 314 23.11 9.09 16.44
CA ILE A 314 23.17 8.94 17.90
C ILE A 314 24.42 9.65 18.42
N PRO A 315 24.29 10.62 19.35
CA PRO A 315 25.45 11.29 19.93
C PRO A 315 26.36 10.29 20.66
N ALA A 316 27.68 10.44 20.50
CA ALA A 316 28.66 9.55 21.13
C ALA A 316 28.67 9.62 22.66
N VAL A 317 28.29 10.77 23.22
CA VAL A 317 28.16 10.99 24.67
C VAL A 317 26.80 11.63 24.91
N LEU A 318 26.00 11.01 25.77
CA LEU A 318 24.70 11.50 26.18
C LEU A 318 24.68 11.71 27.69
N PRO A 319 24.06 12.80 28.18
CA PRO A 319 23.83 12.97 29.60
C PRO A 319 22.85 11.91 30.11
N VAL A 320 22.80 11.73 31.43
CA VAL A 320 21.73 10.96 32.08
C VAL A 320 20.54 11.91 32.26
N PHE A 321 19.41 11.56 31.67
CA PHE A 321 18.19 12.36 31.77
C PHE A 321 17.41 11.99 33.02
N THR A 322 17.18 12.95 33.91
CA THR A 322 16.37 12.74 35.12
C THR A 322 14.89 12.97 34.87
N THR A 323 14.55 13.86 33.93
CA THR A 323 13.16 14.11 33.53
C THR A 323 12.93 13.89 32.04
N PHE A 324 11.67 13.63 31.67
CA PHE A 324 11.25 13.56 30.27
C PHE A 324 11.45 14.91 29.54
N ALA A 325 11.29 16.02 30.26
CA ALA A 325 11.49 17.35 29.70
C ALA A 325 12.94 17.57 29.27
N ASP A 326 13.91 17.11 30.07
CA ASP A 326 15.33 17.19 29.74
C ASP A 326 15.66 16.36 28.50
N PHE A 327 15.08 15.16 28.39
CA PHE A 327 15.26 14.27 27.24
C PHE A 327 14.78 14.90 25.92
N VAL A 328 13.56 15.45 25.89
CA VAL A 328 12.98 16.03 24.67
C VAL A 328 13.62 17.37 24.32
N SER A 329 14.03 18.15 25.32
CA SER A 329 14.64 19.47 25.12
C SER A 329 16.10 19.38 24.68
N TYR A 330 16.74 18.22 24.80
CA TYR A 330 18.12 18.02 24.39
C TYR A 330 18.27 18.01 22.86
N SER A 331 18.75 19.15 22.33
CA SER A 331 18.78 19.44 20.90
C SER A 331 19.59 18.44 20.05
N ALA A 332 20.59 17.77 20.61
CA ALA A 332 21.37 16.79 19.87
C ALA A 332 20.57 15.51 19.52
N LEU A 333 19.44 15.25 20.18
CA LEU A 333 18.53 14.14 19.83
C LEU A 333 17.46 14.54 18.81
N TRP A 334 17.29 15.83 18.49
CA TRP A 334 16.26 16.28 17.56
C TRP A 334 16.39 15.71 16.14
N PRO A 335 17.60 15.54 15.55
CA PRO A 335 17.74 14.86 14.28
C PRO A 335 17.18 13.44 14.33
N LEU A 336 17.47 12.69 15.40
CA LEU A 336 16.95 11.34 15.60
C LEU A 336 15.41 11.34 15.68
N PHE A 337 14.82 12.26 16.45
CA PHE A 337 13.36 12.39 16.54
C PHE A 337 12.72 12.73 15.19
N ALA A 338 13.34 13.63 14.43
CA ALA A 338 12.89 14.00 13.10
C ALA A 338 12.98 12.82 12.12
N TYR A 339 14.10 12.09 12.12
CA TYR A 339 14.25 10.92 11.26
C TYR A 339 13.27 9.81 11.63
N LEU A 340 13.04 9.56 12.93
CA LEU A 340 12.04 8.59 13.37
C LEU A 340 10.62 8.95 12.90
N LEU A 341 10.23 10.22 13.05
CA LEU A 341 8.97 10.73 12.53
C LEU A 341 8.89 10.52 11.00
N LEU A 342 9.96 10.83 10.28
CA LEU A 342 10.03 10.70 8.82
C LEU A 342 10.06 9.25 8.34
N ILE A 343 10.62 8.29 9.10
CA ILE A 343 10.45 6.86 8.84
C ILE A 343 8.96 6.51 8.89
N GLY A 344 8.25 6.98 9.93
CA GLY A 344 6.81 6.79 10.06
C GLY A 344 6.03 7.40 8.88
N VAL A 345 6.30 8.66 8.52
CA VAL A 345 5.67 9.34 7.38
C VAL A 345 5.90 8.57 6.09
N SER A 346 7.13 8.11 5.87
CA SER A 346 7.49 7.30 4.70
C SER A 346 6.75 5.95 4.69
N GLY A 347 6.55 5.35 5.87
CA GLY A 347 5.74 4.16 6.09
C GLY A 347 4.28 4.32 5.69
N GLY A 348 3.63 5.42 6.12
CA GLY A 348 2.25 5.73 5.74
C GLY A 348 2.08 5.94 4.23
N VAL A 349 3.03 6.65 3.60
CA VAL A 349 3.07 6.85 2.15
C VAL A 349 3.31 5.54 1.38
N PHE A 350 4.07 4.62 1.95
CA PHE A 350 4.35 3.31 1.37
C PHE A 350 3.13 2.37 1.44
N ILE A 351 2.46 2.30 2.59
CA ILE A 351 1.51 1.23 2.88
C ILE A 351 0.11 1.45 2.28
N VAL A 352 -0.37 2.70 2.27
CA VAL A 352 -1.75 3.04 1.87
C VAL A 352 -2.05 2.68 0.39
N PRO A 353 -1.21 3.06 -0.59
CA PRO A 353 -1.48 2.72 -2.00
C PRO A 353 -1.47 1.20 -2.25
N LEU A 354 -0.64 0.46 -1.51
CA LEU A 354 -0.53 -1.00 -1.66
C LEU A 354 -1.82 -1.70 -1.24
N TYR A 355 -2.43 -1.29 -0.11
CA TYR A 355 -3.73 -1.81 0.31
C TYR A 355 -4.84 -1.46 -0.69
N ALA A 356 -4.89 -0.19 -1.13
CA ALA A 356 -5.91 0.25 -2.08
C ALA A 356 -5.80 -0.50 -3.42
N MET A 357 -4.58 -0.66 -3.94
CA MET A 357 -4.31 -1.44 -5.15
C MET A 357 -4.71 -2.92 -4.99
N LEU A 358 -4.31 -3.56 -3.89
CA LEU A 358 -4.62 -4.96 -3.62
C LEU A 358 -6.12 -5.20 -3.55
N GLN A 359 -6.86 -4.32 -2.87
CA GLN A 359 -8.31 -4.39 -2.72
C GLN A 359 -9.05 -4.17 -4.04
N GLN A 360 -8.62 -3.19 -4.84
CA GLN A 360 -9.23 -2.87 -6.14
C GLN A 360 -9.00 -4.00 -7.15
N ARG A 361 -7.79 -4.57 -7.16
CA ARG A 361 -7.38 -5.55 -8.17
C ARG A 361 -7.87 -6.97 -7.86
N ALA A 362 -8.11 -7.28 -6.59
CA ALA A 362 -8.69 -8.56 -6.21
C ALA A 362 -10.13 -8.70 -6.73
N LYS A 363 -10.43 -9.86 -7.34
CA LYS A 363 -11.79 -10.22 -7.78
C LYS A 363 -12.77 -10.11 -6.61
N ILE A 364 -13.95 -9.56 -6.85
CA ILE A 364 -14.96 -9.32 -5.80
C ILE A 364 -15.29 -10.59 -5.00
N THR A 365 -15.34 -11.74 -5.68
CA THR A 365 -15.66 -13.08 -5.15
C THR A 365 -14.53 -13.73 -4.35
N GLU A 366 -13.29 -13.26 -4.50
CA GLU A 366 -12.10 -13.84 -3.86
C GLU A 366 -11.35 -12.79 -2.99
N ARG A 367 -11.94 -11.60 -2.79
CA ARG A 367 -11.26 -10.45 -2.18
C ARG A 367 -10.90 -10.73 -0.73
N ALA A 368 -11.82 -11.29 0.06
CA ALA A 368 -11.52 -11.58 1.46
C ALA A 368 -10.46 -12.69 1.59
N GLN A 369 -10.44 -13.67 0.66
CA GLN A 369 -9.37 -14.65 0.58
C GLN A 369 -8.00 -14.01 0.25
N VAL A 370 -7.93 -13.03 -0.65
CA VAL A 370 -6.66 -12.31 -0.91
C VAL A 370 -6.17 -11.58 0.36
N ILE A 371 -7.07 -10.96 1.13
CA ILE A 371 -6.71 -10.34 2.43
C ILE A 371 -6.31 -11.41 3.46
N ALA A 372 -6.94 -12.58 3.45
CA ALA A 372 -6.52 -13.69 4.29
C ALA A 372 -5.08 -14.16 3.97
N ALA A 373 -4.72 -14.27 2.69
CA ALA A 373 -3.34 -14.56 2.29
C ALA A 373 -2.38 -13.47 2.79
N LEU A 374 -2.79 -12.21 2.68
CA LEU A 374 -2.02 -11.07 3.20
C LEU A 374 -1.75 -11.21 4.70
N ASN A 375 -2.78 -11.51 5.50
CA ASN A 375 -2.63 -11.71 6.94
C ASN A 375 -1.65 -12.84 7.27
N ILE A 376 -1.73 -13.97 6.56
CA ILE A 376 -0.80 -15.10 6.76
C ILE A 376 0.64 -14.69 6.49
N TYR A 377 0.89 -13.97 5.39
CA TYR A 377 2.23 -13.47 5.07
C TYR A 377 2.72 -12.41 6.05
N ASN A 378 1.85 -11.49 6.49
CA ASN A 378 2.20 -10.51 7.53
C ASN A 378 2.65 -11.22 8.81
N SER A 379 1.89 -12.22 9.26
CA SER A 379 2.24 -13.03 10.43
C SER A 379 3.56 -13.77 10.26
N LEU A 380 3.82 -14.34 9.07
CA LEU A 380 5.11 -14.99 8.76
C LEU A 380 6.28 -14.02 8.89
N PHE A 381 6.11 -12.81 8.36
CA PHE A 381 7.14 -11.77 8.39
C PHE A 381 7.34 -11.22 9.80
N MET A 382 6.30 -11.02 10.60
CA MET A 382 6.43 -10.60 12.01
C MET A 382 7.10 -11.67 12.89
N VAL A 383 6.88 -12.97 12.63
CA VAL A 383 7.63 -14.03 13.32
C VAL A 383 9.08 -14.06 12.83
N GLY A 384 9.29 -13.91 11.51
CA GLY A 384 10.63 -13.82 10.92
C GLY A 384 11.43 -12.64 11.45
N SER A 385 10.80 -11.51 11.76
CA SER A 385 11.46 -10.33 12.32
C SER A 385 11.96 -10.57 13.75
N ALA A 386 11.19 -11.32 14.55
CA ALA A 386 11.63 -11.74 15.88
C ALA A 386 12.85 -12.69 15.80
N LEU A 387 12.82 -13.66 14.88
CA LEU A 387 13.95 -14.56 14.63
C LEU A 387 15.19 -13.79 14.15
N LEU A 388 15.03 -12.83 13.24
CA LEU A 388 16.12 -11.97 12.79
C LEU A 388 16.69 -11.16 13.97
N GLY A 389 15.85 -10.59 14.83
CA GLY A 389 16.29 -9.89 16.03
C GLY A 389 17.15 -10.78 16.95
N ILE A 390 16.71 -12.02 17.20
CA ILE A 390 17.46 -12.99 18.02
C ILE A 390 18.83 -13.31 17.39
N VAL A 391 18.86 -13.62 16.09
CA VAL A 391 20.11 -13.98 15.41
C VAL A 391 21.09 -12.82 15.43
N PHE A 392 20.66 -11.62 15.06
CA PHE A 392 21.57 -10.49 14.90
C PHE A 392 22.00 -9.87 16.23
N LEU A 393 21.11 -9.79 17.23
CA LEU A 393 21.44 -9.18 18.52
C LEU A 393 22.06 -10.17 19.52
N SER A 394 21.62 -11.43 19.53
CA SER A 394 22.06 -12.40 20.54
C SER A 394 23.13 -13.38 20.05
N ILE A 395 23.18 -13.69 18.75
CA ILE A 395 24.15 -14.65 18.20
C ILE A 395 25.31 -13.93 17.50
N LEU A 396 25.01 -12.92 16.68
CA LEU A 396 26.02 -12.10 15.99
C LEU A 396 26.49 -10.89 16.81
N GLU A 397 25.90 -10.68 18.00
CA GLU A 397 26.24 -9.61 18.96
C GLU A 397 26.26 -8.20 18.34
N MET A 398 25.43 -7.95 17.31
CA MET A 398 25.32 -6.63 16.70
C MET A 398 24.61 -5.65 17.63
N SER A 399 25.00 -4.39 17.56
CA SER A 399 24.33 -3.32 18.28
C SER A 399 22.96 -3.00 17.67
N ILE A 400 22.02 -2.47 18.47
CA ILE A 400 20.69 -2.06 17.95
C ILE A 400 20.81 -1.02 16.82
N PRO A 401 21.69 0.01 16.91
CA PRO A 401 21.91 0.92 15.78
C PRO A 401 22.40 0.20 14.50
N GLN A 402 23.32 -0.77 14.63
CA GLN A 402 23.78 -1.56 13.49
C GLN A 402 22.64 -2.40 12.89
N LEU A 403 21.75 -2.95 13.72
CA LEU A 403 20.55 -3.64 13.25
C LEU A 403 19.65 -2.68 12.44
N PHE A 404 19.40 -1.47 12.94
CA PHE A 404 18.60 -0.47 12.21
C PHE A 404 19.25 -0.04 10.88
N ALA A 405 20.57 0.12 10.84
CA ALA A 405 21.30 0.40 9.60
C ALA A 405 21.21 -0.79 8.62
N LEU A 406 21.30 -2.03 9.11
CA LEU A 406 21.10 -3.23 8.30
C LEU A 406 19.69 -3.28 7.72
N LEU A 407 18.65 -2.98 8.51
CA LEU A 407 17.27 -2.94 8.02
C LEU A 407 17.09 -1.92 6.90
N ALA A 408 17.73 -0.75 7.01
CA ALA A 408 17.70 0.26 5.95
C ALA A 408 18.28 -0.27 4.63
N VAL A 409 19.41 -1.00 4.69
CA VAL A 409 20.04 -1.64 3.53
C VAL A 409 19.17 -2.77 2.97
N LEU A 410 18.68 -3.66 3.83
CA LEU A 410 17.79 -4.76 3.43
C LEU A 410 16.52 -4.22 2.76
N ASN A 411 15.97 -3.10 3.25
CA ASN A 411 14.82 -2.46 2.63
C ASN A 411 15.13 -1.96 1.22
N VAL A 412 16.32 -1.41 0.95
CA VAL A 412 16.73 -1.06 -0.42
C VAL A 412 16.75 -2.30 -1.33
N LEU A 413 17.32 -3.41 -0.85
CA LEU A 413 17.41 -4.65 -1.63
C LEU A 413 16.04 -5.25 -1.93
N VAL A 414 15.16 -5.32 -0.93
CA VAL A 414 13.79 -5.83 -1.10
C VAL A 414 12.98 -4.91 -2.00
N ALA A 415 13.08 -3.59 -1.83
CA ALA A 415 12.40 -2.62 -2.68
C ALA A 415 12.84 -2.74 -4.14
N LEU A 416 14.15 -2.82 -4.39
CA LEU A 416 14.71 -3.02 -5.72
C LEU A 416 14.20 -4.31 -6.34
N TYR A 417 14.20 -5.41 -5.58
CA TYR A 417 13.65 -6.69 -6.04
C TYR A 417 12.18 -6.53 -6.45
N ILE A 418 11.31 -6.01 -5.57
CA ILE A 418 9.86 -5.87 -5.82
C ILE A 418 9.60 -4.98 -7.04
N PHE A 419 10.25 -3.82 -7.13
CA PHE A 419 10.03 -2.86 -8.21
C PHE A 419 10.55 -3.36 -9.56
N LEU A 420 11.61 -4.17 -9.58
CA LEU A 420 12.05 -4.86 -10.80
C LEU A 420 11.10 -5.98 -11.23
N GLN A 421 10.38 -6.60 -10.29
CA GLN A 421 9.40 -7.64 -10.64
C GLN A 421 8.10 -7.08 -11.22
N VAL A 422 7.69 -5.87 -10.82
CA VAL A 422 6.45 -5.24 -11.27
C VAL A 422 6.75 -3.86 -11.86
N PRO A 423 6.93 -3.77 -13.20
CA PRO A 423 7.28 -2.52 -13.87
C PRO A 423 6.36 -1.35 -13.56
N ILE A 424 5.08 -1.62 -13.27
CA ILE A 424 4.09 -0.58 -13.00
C ILE A 424 4.52 0.34 -11.86
N PHE A 425 5.17 -0.17 -10.80
CA PHE A 425 5.63 0.65 -9.68
C PHE A 425 6.73 1.64 -10.12
N ALA A 426 7.72 1.15 -10.87
CA ALA A 426 8.84 1.98 -11.33
C ALA A 426 8.42 2.95 -12.45
N VAL A 427 7.62 2.50 -13.43
CA VAL A 427 7.08 3.39 -14.47
C VAL A 427 6.26 4.50 -13.81
N ARG A 428 5.28 4.14 -12.97
CA ARG A 428 4.41 5.11 -12.31
C ARG A 428 5.20 6.07 -11.41
N PHE A 429 6.25 5.62 -10.75
CA PHE A 429 7.11 6.49 -9.95
C PHE A 429 7.88 7.49 -10.79
N LEU A 430 8.58 7.03 -11.84
CA LEU A 430 9.30 7.92 -12.76
C LEU A 430 8.34 8.97 -13.34
N VAL A 431 7.19 8.50 -13.77
CA VAL A 431 6.12 9.34 -14.28
C VAL A 431 5.60 10.33 -13.25
N TRP A 432 5.36 9.89 -12.02
CA TRP A 432 4.91 10.76 -10.93
C TRP A 432 5.95 11.85 -10.65
N ILE A 433 7.25 11.52 -10.60
CA ILE A 433 8.34 12.50 -10.47
C ILE A 433 8.29 13.49 -11.62
N LEU A 434 8.27 13.02 -12.87
CA LEU A 434 8.30 13.87 -14.05
C LEU A 434 7.11 14.85 -14.07
N THR A 435 5.91 14.37 -13.74
CA THR A 435 4.67 15.16 -13.75
C THR A 435 4.50 16.09 -12.55
N HIS A 436 5.25 15.91 -11.46
CA HIS A 436 5.20 16.80 -10.29
C HIS A 436 6.40 17.74 -10.20
N THR A 437 7.55 17.38 -10.80
CA THR A 437 8.79 18.17 -10.72
C THR A 437 9.12 18.93 -12.00
N LEU A 438 8.96 18.31 -13.18
CA LEU A 438 9.38 18.89 -14.46
C LEU A 438 8.23 19.50 -15.26
N TYR A 439 7.04 18.89 -15.19
CA TYR A 439 5.89 19.26 -16.01
C TYR A 439 4.69 19.65 -15.17
N ARG A 440 3.82 20.53 -15.68
CA ARG A 440 2.47 20.72 -15.12
C ARG A 440 1.47 20.19 -16.14
N VAL A 441 1.13 18.91 -15.99
CA VAL A 441 0.24 18.22 -16.94
C VAL A 441 -1.22 18.48 -16.60
N ARG A 442 -1.93 19.16 -17.50
CA ARG A 442 -3.38 19.24 -17.51
C ARG A 442 -3.92 18.13 -18.39
N HIS A 443 -5.10 17.64 -18.05
CA HIS A 443 -5.77 16.65 -18.87
C HIS A 443 -7.21 17.04 -19.09
N LYS A 444 -7.71 16.77 -20.29
CA LYS A 444 -9.09 17.00 -20.68
C LYS A 444 -9.67 15.72 -21.25
N ASN A 445 -10.93 15.49 -20.89
CA ASN A 445 -11.77 14.48 -21.55
C ASN A 445 -11.28 13.03 -21.50
N LEU A 446 -10.38 12.68 -20.57
CA LEU A 446 -9.89 11.29 -20.43
C LEU A 446 -10.96 10.26 -20.08
N HIS A 447 -12.14 10.69 -19.63
CA HIS A 447 -13.29 9.81 -19.40
C HIS A 447 -13.80 9.16 -20.70
N HIS A 448 -13.38 9.65 -21.88
CA HIS A 448 -13.62 9.00 -23.17
C HIS A 448 -12.81 7.71 -23.36
N ILE A 449 -11.74 7.50 -22.58
CA ILE A 449 -10.99 6.24 -22.61
C ILE A 449 -11.81 5.18 -21.85
N PRO A 450 -12.14 4.04 -22.49
CA PRO A 450 -13.00 3.05 -21.86
C PRO A 450 -12.32 2.41 -20.63
N GLU A 451 -13.07 2.27 -19.54
CA GLU A 451 -12.58 1.63 -18.31
C GLU A 451 -12.31 0.13 -18.49
N GLN A 452 -13.03 -0.52 -19.41
CA GLN A 452 -12.94 -1.95 -19.71
C GLN A 452 -12.97 -2.21 -21.22
N GLY A 453 -12.46 -3.38 -21.65
CA GLY A 453 -12.39 -3.74 -23.06
C GLY A 453 -11.20 -3.12 -23.79
N GLY A 454 -10.89 -3.67 -24.96
CA GLY A 454 -9.74 -3.26 -25.78
C GLY A 454 -10.06 -2.01 -26.58
N ALA A 455 -9.10 -1.10 -26.69
CA ALA A 455 -9.25 0.11 -27.49
C ALA A 455 -7.90 0.58 -28.05
N LEU A 456 -7.95 1.22 -29.22
CA LEU A 456 -6.78 1.74 -29.89
C LEU A 456 -6.67 3.26 -29.64
N LEU A 457 -5.57 3.67 -29.01
CA LEU A 457 -5.23 5.07 -28.80
C LEU A 457 -4.35 5.55 -29.96
N VAL A 458 -4.72 6.65 -30.59
CA VAL A 458 -3.98 7.24 -31.71
C VAL A 458 -3.56 8.64 -31.33
N CYS A 459 -2.26 8.91 -31.34
CA CYS A 459 -1.71 10.18 -30.83
C CYS A 459 -0.60 10.74 -31.72
N ASN A 460 -0.42 12.07 -31.70
CA ASN A 460 0.73 12.74 -32.32
C ASN A 460 2.03 12.46 -31.56
N HIS A 461 3.18 12.54 -32.24
CA HIS A 461 4.49 12.12 -31.71
C HIS A 461 5.55 13.23 -31.71
N VAL A 462 5.63 13.96 -30.60
CA VAL A 462 6.43 15.18 -30.42
C VAL A 462 7.76 14.92 -29.70
N SER A 463 7.79 13.98 -28.76
CA SER A 463 8.92 13.75 -27.84
C SER A 463 9.13 12.28 -27.51
N TYR A 464 10.36 11.93 -27.13
CA TYR A 464 10.67 10.61 -26.57
C TYR A 464 9.91 10.32 -25.25
N MET A 465 9.37 11.36 -24.61
CA MET A 465 8.62 11.25 -23.37
C MET A 465 7.11 11.00 -23.57
N ASP A 466 6.62 11.02 -24.81
CA ASP A 466 5.19 10.94 -25.12
C ASP A 466 4.53 9.70 -24.51
N ALA A 467 5.15 8.53 -24.69
CA ALA A 467 4.65 7.27 -24.13
C ALA A 467 4.59 7.28 -22.59
N LEU A 468 5.61 7.89 -21.95
CA LEU A 468 5.67 8.02 -20.49
C LEU A 468 4.59 8.99 -19.97
N LEU A 469 4.38 10.13 -20.64
CA LEU A 469 3.35 11.10 -20.28
C LEU A 469 1.94 10.55 -20.52
N LEU A 470 1.69 9.85 -21.62
CA LEU A 470 0.39 9.20 -21.86
C LEU A 470 0.12 8.12 -20.81
N SER A 471 1.13 7.33 -20.44
CA SER A 471 1.04 6.36 -19.33
C SER A 471 0.71 7.02 -17.99
N ALA A 472 1.15 8.27 -17.79
CA ALA A 472 0.90 9.03 -16.56
C ALA A 472 -0.55 9.35 -16.35
N VAL A 473 -1.14 9.90 -17.38
CA VAL A 473 -2.45 10.52 -17.26
C VAL A 473 -3.54 9.49 -17.52
N CYS A 474 -3.23 8.43 -18.28
CA CYS A 474 -4.20 7.37 -18.54
C CYS A 474 -4.41 6.47 -17.32
N PRO A 475 -5.68 6.13 -17.01
CA PRO A 475 -6.02 5.32 -15.83
C PRO A 475 -5.66 3.84 -15.99
N ARG A 476 -5.45 3.37 -17.23
CA ARG A 476 -5.13 1.98 -17.57
C ARG A 476 -3.71 1.88 -18.13
N LEU A 477 -3.09 0.71 -17.98
CA LEU A 477 -1.80 0.43 -18.62
C LEU A 477 -1.98 0.44 -20.14
N ILE A 478 -1.09 1.14 -20.84
CA ILE A 478 -1.08 1.24 -22.29
C ILE A 478 0.06 0.40 -22.83
N HIS A 479 -0.24 -0.45 -23.81
CA HIS A 479 0.75 -1.20 -24.58
C HIS A 479 1.20 -0.33 -25.75
N PHE A 480 2.44 0.16 -25.71
CA PHE A 480 2.97 1.04 -26.74
C PHE A 480 3.66 0.25 -27.84
N VAL A 481 3.41 0.63 -29.07
CA VAL A 481 4.21 0.18 -30.21
C VAL A 481 5.48 1.02 -30.30
N MET A 482 6.65 0.39 -30.33
CA MET A 482 7.96 1.04 -30.17
C MET A 482 9.01 0.40 -31.09
N GLU A 483 9.94 1.19 -31.63
CA GLU A 483 10.99 0.68 -32.53
C GLU A 483 11.86 -0.40 -31.84
N GLU A 484 12.20 -1.47 -32.57
CA GLU A 484 12.92 -2.64 -32.04
C GLU A 484 14.23 -2.29 -31.33
N GLU A 485 14.99 -1.31 -31.83
CA GLU A 485 16.25 -0.88 -31.22
C GLU A 485 16.06 -0.38 -29.78
N TYR A 486 15.05 0.45 -29.57
CA TYR A 486 14.75 0.98 -28.25
C TYR A 486 14.07 -0.06 -27.36
N ALA A 487 13.16 -0.87 -27.93
CA ALA A 487 12.45 -1.92 -27.19
C ALA A 487 13.40 -3.02 -26.68
N ASN A 488 14.53 -3.25 -27.36
CA ASN A 488 15.49 -4.31 -27.05
C ASN A 488 16.74 -3.86 -26.28
N LEU A 489 16.78 -2.63 -25.76
CA LEU A 489 17.90 -2.14 -24.93
C LEU A 489 18.20 -3.14 -23.79
N PRO A 490 19.44 -3.66 -23.65
CA PRO A 490 19.72 -4.85 -22.84
C PRO A 490 19.31 -4.73 -21.36
N LEU A 491 19.46 -3.55 -20.77
CA LEU A 491 19.05 -3.28 -19.37
C LEU A 491 17.54 -3.13 -19.21
N LEU A 492 16.85 -2.60 -20.23
CA LEU A 492 15.42 -2.26 -20.16
C LEU A 492 14.51 -3.30 -20.83
N LYS A 493 15.05 -4.20 -21.66
CA LYS A 493 14.30 -5.15 -22.48
C LYS A 493 13.30 -5.98 -21.67
N ARG A 494 13.73 -6.53 -20.53
CA ARG A 494 12.86 -7.33 -19.66
C ARG A 494 11.74 -6.49 -19.05
N PHE A 495 12.03 -5.24 -18.73
CA PHE A 495 11.09 -4.29 -18.16
C PHE A 495 10.06 -3.82 -19.19
N LEU A 496 10.51 -3.38 -20.37
CA LEU A 496 9.65 -2.93 -21.47
C LEU A 496 8.73 -4.05 -21.96
N LYS A 497 9.25 -5.28 -22.09
CA LYS A 497 8.43 -6.45 -22.43
C LYS A 497 7.33 -6.70 -21.39
N ARG A 498 7.63 -6.55 -20.10
CA ARG A 498 6.64 -6.71 -19.02
C ARG A 498 5.67 -5.53 -18.92
N ALA A 499 6.05 -4.34 -19.40
CA ALA A 499 5.20 -3.17 -19.49
C ALA A 499 4.23 -3.22 -20.70
N GLY A 500 4.30 -4.29 -21.51
CA GLY A 500 3.43 -4.45 -22.69
C GLY A 500 3.92 -3.68 -23.92
N VAL A 501 5.21 -3.34 -23.98
CA VAL A 501 5.78 -2.70 -25.18
C VAL A 501 5.84 -3.71 -26.31
N ILE A 502 5.27 -3.34 -27.45
CA ILE A 502 5.21 -4.14 -28.68
C ILE A 502 6.32 -3.65 -29.62
N PRO A 503 7.40 -4.42 -29.82
CA PRO A 503 8.49 -4.03 -30.70
C PRO A 503 8.04 -4.10 -32.17
N ILE A 504 8.35 -3.06 -32.94
CA ILE A 504 8.11 -3.00 -34.38
C ILE A 504 9.37 -2.50 -35.09
N SER A 505 9.63 -2.97 -36.31
CA SER A 505 10.62 -2.35 -37.18
C SER A 505 10.11 -2.28 -38.59
N ALA A 506 10.04 -1.06 -39.15
CA ALA A 506 9.56 -0.82 -40.50
C ALA A 506 10.42 -1.54 -41.58
N ASN A 507 11.70 -1.77 -41.28
CA ASN A 507 12.65 -2.38 -42.20
C ASN A 507 12.59 -3.93 -42.22
N ASN A 508 11.85 -4.55 -41.30
CA ASN A 508 11.80 -6.00 -41.16
C ASN A 508 10.35 -6.52 -41.26
N ARG A 509 10.01 -7.19 -42.37
CA ARG A 509 8.67 -7.75 -42.59
C ARG A 509 8.25 -8.76 -41.52
N ALA A 510 9.18 -9.56 -41.00
CA ALA A 510 8.88 -10.52 -39.95
C ALA A 510 8.57 -9.80 -38.62
N SER A 511 9.30 -8.72 -38.31
CA SER A 511 9.01 -7.84 -37.18
C SER A 511 7.61 -7.23 -37.29
N LEU A 512 7.30 -6.60 -38.43
CA LEU A 512 5.97 -6.04 -38.70
C LEU A 512 4.86 -7.07 -38.47
N ARG A 513 4.97 -8.27 -39.05
CA ARG A 513 3.96 -9.32 -38.90
C ARG A 513 3.77 -9.75 -37.45
N ARG A 514 4.85 -9.85 -36.68
CA ARG A 514 4.78 -10.14 -35.23
C ARG A 514 4.09 -9.02 -34.47
N ALA A 515 4.47 -7.76 -34.70
CA ALA A 515 3.87 -6.60 -34.05
C ALA A 515 2.35 -6.53 -34.27
N PHE A 516 1.88 -6.70 -35.51
CA PHE A 516 0.44 -6.72 -35.80
C PHE A 516 -0.30 -7.86 -35.07
N THR A 517 0.33 -9.04 -34.95
CA THR A 517 -0.25 -10.18 -34.24
C THR A 517 -0.34 -9.92 -32.73
N GLU A 518 0.68 -9.28 -32.17
CA GLU A 518 0.74 -8.93 -30.74
C GLU A 518 -0.22 -7.78 -30.39
N ILE A 519 -0.41 -6.81 -31.29
CA ILE A 519 -1.45 -5.77 -31.18
C ILE A 519 -2.85 -6.41 -31.15
N GLU A 520 -3.15 -7.30 -32.09
CA GLU A 520 -4.43 -8.02 -32.16
C GLU A 520 -4.69 -8.84 -30.89
N HIS A 521 -3.69 -9.57 -30.41
CA HIS A 521 -3.79 -10.33 -29.17
C HIS A 521 -4.05 -9.41 -27.96
N SER A 522 -3.28 -8.33 -27.85
CA SER A 522 -3.40 -7.35 -26.76
C SER A 522 -4.77 -6.68 -26.73
N LEU A 523 -5.31 -6.29 -27.89
CA LEU A 523 -6.64 -5.71 -28.01
C LEU A 523 -7.75 -6.72 -27.64
N ARG A 524 -7.60 -8.00 -28.05
CA ARG A 524 -8.55 -9.07 -27.70
C ARG A 524 -8.56 -9.41 -26.21
N GLU A 525 -7.42 -9.35 -25.55
CA GLU A 525 -7.32 -9.47 -24.09
C GLU A 525 -7.93 -8.27 -23.35
N GLY A 526 -8.37 -7.26 -24.10
CA GLY A 526 -9.01 -6.08 -23.58
C GLY A 526 -8.05 -4.99 -23.15
N ASN A 527 -6.77 -5.03 -23.55
CA ASN A 527 -5.80 -3.99 -23.19
C ASN A 527 -5.90 -2.75 -24.09
N LEU A 528 -5.41 -1.61 -23.61
CA LEU A 528 -5.25 -0.41 -24.45
C LEU A 528 -3.95 -0.55 -25.24
N VAL A 529 -4.02 -0.33 -26.55
CA VAL A 529 -2.82 -0.24 -27.40
C VAL A 529 -2.69 1.21 -27.88
N CYS A 530 -1.52 1.81 -27.75
CA CYS A 530 -1.25 3.15 -28.29
C CYS A 530 -0.27 3.08 -29.44
N ILE A 531 -0.62 3.76 -30.52
CA ILE A 531 0.24 3.93 -31.68
C ILE A 531 0.46 5.40 -31.98
N PHE A 532 1.66 5.68 -32.46
CA PHE A 532 2.07 6.97 -33.01
C PHE A 532 2.16 6.80 -34.53
N PRO A 533 1.05 7.00 -35.28
CA PRO A 533 0.96 6.66 -36.70
C PRO A 533 1.84 7.54 -37.60
N GLU A 534 2.52 8.55 -37.06
CA GLU A 534 3.55 9.36 -37.75
C GLU A 534 4.82 8.57 -38.09
N GLY A 535 5.11 7.48 -37.37
CA GLY A 535 6.29 6.62 -37.57
C GLY A 535 7.64 7.27 -37.21
N ARG A 536 7.69 8.58 -37.01
CA ARG A 536 8.87 9.35 -36.60
C ARG A 536 8.46 10.54 -35.73
N LEU A 537 9.39 11.04 -34.93
CA LEU A 537 9.22 12.26 -34.15
C LEU A 537 9.17 13.50 -35.07
N THR A 538 8.36 14.50 -34.69
CA THR A 538 8.30 15.79 -35.40
C THR A 538 9.67 16.50 -35.39
N ALA A 539 9.99 17.16 -36.49
CA ALA A 539 11.27 17.88 -36.67
C ALA A 539 11.15 19.40 -36.47
N ASP A 540 9.94 19.93 -36.65
CA ASP A 540 9.57 21.35 -36.63
C ASP A 540 8.42 21.66 -35.65
N GLY A 541 7.88 20.63 -34.98
CA GLY A 541 6.73 20.73 -34.08
C GLY A 541 5.38 20.58 -34.79
N GLU A 542 5.38 20.39 -36.12
CA GLU A 542 4.19 20.07 -36.88
C GLU A 542 3.97 18.57 -36.98
N MET A 543 2.70 18.17 -36.98
CA MET A 543 2.31 16.76 -37.02
C MET A 543 2.57 16.17 -38.41
N ASN A 544 3.25 15.03 -38.48
CA ASN A 544 3.48 14.31 -39.73
C ASN A 544 2.19 13.61 -40.23
N PRO A 545 2.12 13.27 -41.53
CA PRO A 545 1.04 12.45 -42.07
C PRO A 545 0.95 11.08 -41.40
N PHE A 546 -0.28 10.61 -41.15
CA PHE A 546 -0.50 9.30 -40.54
C PHE A 546 -0.34 8.17 -41.56
N MET A 547 0.37 7.12 -41.18
CA MET A 547 0.65 5.98 -42.03
C MET A 547 -0.54 5.01 -42.13
N ARG A 548 -0.69 4.37 -43.29
CA ARG A 548 -1.68 3.30 -43.58
C ARG A 548 -1.63 2.08 -42.67
N GLY A 549 -0.56 1.94 -41.85
CA GLY A 549 -0.46 0.88 -40.87
C GLY A 549 -1.62 0.87 -39.87
N LEU A 550 -2.20 2.04 -39.57
CA LEU A 550 -3.40 2.16 -38.74
C LEU A 550 -4.60 1.40 -39.34
N ASP A 551 -4.87 1.58 -40.64
CA ASP A 551 -6.01 0.95 -41.32
C ASP A 551 -5.92 -0.59 -41.27
N LEU A 552 -4.70 -1.13 -41.40
CA LEU A 552 -4.45 -2.57 -41.29
C LEU A 552 -4.74 -3.13 -39.89
N ILE A 553 -4.46 -2.37 -38.83
CA ILE A 553 -4.80 -2.77 -37.45
C ILE A 553 -6.32 -2.82 -37.30
N LEU A 554 -7.01 -1.77 -37.74
CA LEU A 554 -8.47 -1.65 -37.60
C LEU A 554 -9.22 -2.73 -38.37
N HIS A 555 -8.75 -3.09 -39.56
CA HIS A 555 -9.32 -4.21 -40.32
C HIS A 555 -9.18 -5.57 -39.63
N ARG A 556 -8.08 -5.79 -38.90
CA ARG A 556 -7.86 -7.06 -38.16
C ARG A 556 -8.54 -7.09 -36.80
N SER A 557 -8.72 -5.94 -36.19
CA SER A 557 -9.21 -5.78 -34.82
C SER A 557 -10.16 -4.59 -34.75
N PRO A 558 -11.45 -4.79 -35.03
CA PRO A 558 -12.45 -3.73 -34.95
C PRO A 558 -12.69 -3.39 -33.47
N VAL A 559 -11.96 -2.39 -32.98
CA VAL A 559 -12.08 -1.84 -31.61
C VAL A 559 -12.36 -0.34 -31.67
N PRO A 560 -12.95 0.27 -30.63
CA PRO A 560 -13.07 1.71 -30.54
C PRO A 560 -11.71 2.40 -30.65
N VAL A 561 -11.65 3.49 -31.41
CA VAL A 561 -10.42 4.27 -31.64
C VAL A 561 -10.54 5.62 -30.97
N ILE A 562 -9.63 5.94 -30.05
CA ILE A 562 -9.65 7.20 -29.30
C ILE A 562 -8.54 8.11 -29.82
N PRO A 563 -8.89 9.27 -30.41
CA PRO A 563 -7.90 10.26 -30.79
C PRO A 563 -7.39 10.97 -29.53
N LEU A 564 -6.07 11.08 -29.40
CA LEU A 564 -5.38 11.79 -28.33
C LEU A 564 -4.50 12.88 -28.91
N ALA A 565 -4.49 14.05 -28.28
CA ALA A 565 -3.56 15.13 -28.63
C ALA A 565 -2.65 15.48 -27.45
N LEU A 566 -1.35 15.50 -27.73
CA LEU A 566 -0.29 16.03 -26.88
C LEU A 566 0.02 17.47 -27.29
N LYS A 567 -0.16 18.42 -26.36
CA LYS A 567 0.04 19.86 -26.56
C LYS A 567 1.11 20.42 -25.62
N GLY A 568 1.88 21.40 -26.09
CA GLY A 568 2.88 22.11 -25.28
C GLY A 568 4.23 21.40 -25.14
N LEU A 569 4.43 20.27 -25.85
CA LEU A 569 5.63 19.43 -25.74
C LEU A 569 6.79 19.97 -26.57
N TRP A 570 6.50 20.73 -27.63
CA TRP A 570 7.51 21.35 -28.47
C TRP A 570 8.27 22.47 -27.72
N GLY A 571 9.60 22.45 -27.77
CA GLY A 571 10.46 23.36 -27.00
C GLY A 571 10.79 22.89 -25.57
N SER A 572 10.34 21.70 -25.17
CA SER A 572 10.78 21.05 -23.94
C SER A 572 12.16 20.39 -24.10
N TYR A 573 12.83 20.09 -22.97
CA TYR A 573 14.18 19.50 -22.94
C TYR A 573 14.32 18.18 -23.73
N PHE A 574 13.23 17.43 -23.85
CA PHE A 574 13.19 16.12 -24.52
C PHE A 574 12.70 16.21 -25.98
N SER A 575 12.35 17.40 -26.47
CA SER A 575 12.00 17.65 -27.88
C SER A 575 13.25 17.92 -28.74
N ARG A 576 13.13 17.73 -30.06
CA ARG A 576 14.23 18.03 -31.01
C ARG A 576 14.41 19.51 -31.34
N HIS A 577 13.75 20.41 -30.62
CA HIS A 577 13.81 21.86 -30.86
C HIS A 577 15.26 22.42 -30.88
N ARG A 578 16.22 21.82 -30.16
CA ARG A 578 17.63 22.24 -30.17
C ARG A 578 18.55 21.30 -30.96
N GLY A 579 18.02 20.52 -31.91
CA GLY A 579 18.76 19.56 -32.71
C GLY A 579 18.61 18.12 -32.20
N ARG A 580 19.34 17.73 -31.14
CA ARG A 580 19.19 16.41 -30.48
C ARG A 580 18.42 16.55 -29.16
N ALA A 581 17.55 15.58 -28.87
CA ALA A 581 16.87 15.52 -27.57
C ALA A 581 17.90 15.45 -26.42
N CYS A 582 17.59 16.07 -25.28
CA CYS A 582 18.44 16.13 -24.09
C CYS A 582 19.77 16.91 -24.26
N GLN A 583 19.84 17.91 -25.13
CA GLN A 583 21.00 18.82 -25.20
C GLN A 583 20.80 20.12 -24.38
N GLY A 584 21.71 20.37 -23.45
CA GLY A 584 21.78 21.58 -22.59
C GLY A 584 21.30 21.36 -21.14
N LEU A 585 21.15 22.46 -20.39
CA LEU A 585 20.45 22.47 -19.10
C LEU A 585 18.94 22.70 -19.33
N PRO A 586 18.05 22.13 -18.50
CA PRO A 586 16.61 22.32 -18.62
C PRO A 586 16.22 23.79 -18.38
N ASN A 587 15.95 24.54 -19.45
CA ASN A 587 15.58 25.97 -19.36
C ASN A 587 14.10 26.24 -19.00
N ARG A 588 13.23 25.21 -19.00
CA ARG A 588 11.81 25.33 -18.65
C ARG A 588 11.40 24.27 -17.62
N PHE A 589 11.61 24.57 -16.34
CA PHE A 589 10.94 23.84 -15.27
C PHE A 589 9.45 24.23 -15.25
N ARG A 590 8.55 23.26 -15.10
CA ARG A 590 7.09 23.41 -15.12
C ARG A 590 6.49 23.86 -16.46
N SER A 591 7.00 23.33 -17.57
CA SER A 591 6.31 23.48 -18.86
C SER A 591 4.85 23.01 -18.73
N GLN A 592 3.91 23.85 -19.17
CA GLN A 592 2.49 23.50 -19.21
C GLN A 592 2.29 22.52 -20.35
N LEU A 593 1.74 21.36 -20.03
CA LEU A 593 1.40 20.32 -21.00
C LEU A 593 -0.09 20.05 -20.89
N GLU A 594 -0.74 19.79 -22.01
CA GLU A 594 -2.13 19.33 -22.02
C GLU A 594 -2.25 18.05 -22.83
N ILE A 595 -2.90 17.05 -22.22
CA ILE A 595 -3.30 15.82 -22.91
C ILE A 595 -4.82 15.85 -23.03
N GLU A 596 -5.33 15.80 -24.26
CA GLU A 596 -6.77 15.81 -24.52
C GLU A 596 -7.20 14.55 -25.27
N ALA A 597 -8.24 13.89 -24.75
CA ALA A 597 -8.87 12.75 -25.41
C ALA A 597 -10.17 13.15 -26.11
N GLY A 598 -10.26 12.89 -27.40
CA GLY A 598 -11.49 13.13 -28.16
C GLY A 598 -12.51 12.01 -27.99
N ILE A 599 -13.68 12.23 -28.61
CA ILE A 599 -14.80 11.28 -28.59
C ILE A 599 -14.35 9.98 -29.31
N PRO A 600 -14.64 8.79 -28.76
CA PRO A 600 -14.31 7.52 -29.40
C PRO A 600 -14.95 7.42 -30.79
N VAL A 601 -14.15 7.00 -31.77
CA VAL A 601 -14.59 6.73 -33.13
C VAL A 601 -14.87 5.24 -33.26
N LEU A 602 -16.04 4.91 -33.82
CA LEU A 602 -16.39 3.53 -34.12
C LEU A 602 -15.42 2.96 -35.17
N PRO A 603 -15.02 1.68 -35.07
CA PRO A 603 -14.03 1.08 -35.96
C PRO A 603 -14.38 1.20 -37.45
N GLU A 604 -15.66 1.16 -37.79
CA GLU A 604 -16.17 1.29 -39.17
C GLU A 604 -15.94 2.69 -39.78
N LEU A 605 -15.86 3.71 -38.93
CA LEU A 605 -15.67 5.11 -39.32
C LEU A 605 -14.22 5.58 -39.16
N ALA A 606 -13.37 4.76 -38.52
CA ALA A 606 -11.99 5.10 -38.23
C ALA A 606 -11.08 4.70 -39.40
N ASN A 607 -10.30 5.66 -39.90
CA ASN A 607 -9.21 5.43 -40.83
C ASN A 607 -8.09 6.46 -40.57
N ALA A 608 -6.92 6.27 -41.18
CA ALA A 608 -5.75 7.13 -40.98
C ALA A 608 -6.06 8.62 -41.18
N THR A 609 -6.80 8.98 -42.23
CA THR A 609 -7.16 10.37 -42.56
C THR A 609 -8.09 10.98 -41.51
N VAL A 610 -9.19 10.29 -41.18
CA VAL A 610 -10.16 10.74 -40.17
C VAL A 610 -9.51 10.90 -38.80
N MET A 611 -8.64 9.98 -38.43
CA MET A 611 -7.93 10.03 -37.16
C MET A 611 -6.91 11.18 -37.12
N GLN A 612 -6.20 11.43 -38.23
CA GLN A 612 -5.29 12.57 -38.35
C GLN A 612 -6.02 13.90 -38.19
N GLU A 613 -7.16 14.08 -38.85
CA GLU A 613 -7.98 15.29 -38.73
C GLU A 613 -8.48 15.51 -37.30
N LYS A 614 -8.98 14.46 -36.65
CA LYS A 614 -9.44 14.54 -35.26
C LYS A 614 -8.31 14.87 -34.30
N VAL A 615 -7.13 14.26 -34.44
CA VAL A 615 -5.96 14.59 -33.60
C VAL A 615 -5.50 16.03 -33.86
N ALA A 616 -5.52 16.49 -35.13
CA ALA A 616 -5.18 17.87 -35.48
C ALA A 616 -6.11 18.89 -34.81
N GLN A 617 -7.42 18.65 -34.90
CA GLN A 617 -8.45 19.50 -34.28
C GLN A 617 -8.29 19.54 -32.76
N LEU A 618 -8.03 18.39 -32.13
CA LEU A 618 -7.78 18.34 -30.69
C LEU A 618 -6.53 19.12 -30.31
N ARG A 619 -5.41 18.95 -31.04
CA ARG A 619 -4.14 19.65 -30.78
C ARG A 619 -4.31 21.17 -30.90
N GLY A 620 -4.98 21.62 -31.96
CA GLY A 620 -5.03 23.02 -32.34
C GLY A 620 -3.63 23.59 -32.62
N ASP A 621 -3.45 24.88 -32.34
CA ASP A 621 -2.19 25.60 -32.59
C ASP A 621 -1.16 25.45 -31.46
N TRP A 622 -1.52 24.77 -30.37
CA TRP A 622 -0.64 24.62 -29.22
C TRP A 622 0.31 23.43 -29.41
N ARG A 623 1.46 23.73 -30.01
CA ARG A 623 2.57 22.78 -30.24
C ARG A 623 3.24 22.32 -28.95
#